data_AF-Q5P3C5-F1
#
_entry.id   AF-Q5P3C5-F1
#
_cell.length_a   1.000
_cell.length_b   1.000
_cell.length_c   1.000
_cell.angle_alpha   90.00
_cell.angle_beta   90.00
_cell.angle_gamma   90.00
#
_symmetry.space_group_name_H-M   'P 1'
#
loop_
_entity.id
_entity.type
_entity.pdbx_description
1 polymer ?
#
loop_
_entity_poly.entity_id
_entity_poly.type
_entity_poly.pdbx_seq_one_letter_code
_entity_poly.pdbx_strand_id
1 'polypeptide(L)'
;MKSASTVVATRILGLDPGLRITGFGVIDKLGNQLRYVASGCIRTRDGELPGRLKTLLDGVREVVAAYTPDQVAVEKVFVNVNPQSTLLLGQARGAVICGAVSCDLPVHEYTALQVKQAVVGYGKAAKEQVQHMVQRLLALDGCPSPDAADALACAICHAHGGQGTAGAFAGRRRAGRILVAPDPG
;
A
#
# COMPACT_ATOMS: atom_id res chain seq x y z
N MET A 1 6.28 33.21 20.70
CA MET A 1 7.16 32.31 19.92
C MET A 1 6.31 31.13 19.44
N LYS A 2 6.02 31.00 18.14
CA LYS A 2 5.35 29.80 17.61
C LYS A 2 6.40 28.71 17.44
N SER A 3 6.31 27.64 18.23
CA SER A 3 7.10 26.43 18.02
C SER A 3 6.85 25.95 16.58
N ALA A 4 7.90 25.88 15.77
CA ALA A 4 7.82 25.28 14.45
C ALA A 4 7.57 23.79 14.66
N SER A 5 6.33 23.34 14.43
CA SER A 5 6.02 21.92 14.42
C SER A 5 6.79 21.28 13.25
N THR A 6 7.90 20.61 13.54
CA THR A 6 8.62 19.82 12.55
C THR A 6 7.71 18.67 12.18
N VAL A 7 7.09 18.74 11.01
CA VAL A 7 6.30 17.62 10.49
C VAL A 7 7.28 16.49 10.21
N VAL A 8 7.23 15.42 11.02
CA VAL A 8 8.00 14.20 10.79
C VAL A 8 7.28 13.41 9.71
N ALA A 9 8.02 12.92 8.71
CA ALA A 9 7.47 12.03 7.70
C ALA A 9 7.23 10.64 8.30
N THR A 10 6.11 10.01 7.98
CA THR A 10 5.85 8.60 8.31
C THR A 10 6.20 7.75 7.11
N ARG A 11 7.10 6.78 7.28
CA ARG A 11 7.48 5.82 6.24
C ARG A 11 6.58 4.59 6.29
N ILE A 12 5.96 4.28 5.16
CA ILE A 12 4.98 3.21 5.02
C ILE A 12 5.51 2.18 4.03
N LEU A 13 5.52 0.92 4.44
CA LEU A 13 5.81 -0.23 3.59
C LEU A 13 4.50 -0.90 3.18
N GLY A 14 4.15 -0.86 1.90
CA GLY A 14 3.09 -1.66 1.30
C GLY A 14 3.62 -3.02 0.83
N LEU A 15 2.84 -4.08 1.05
CA LEU A 15 3.14 -5.45 0.65
C LEU A 15 1.95 -6.06 -0.11
N ASP A 16 2.24 -6.69 -1.24
CA ASP A 16 1.31 -7.53 -2.01
C ASP A 16 1.79 -9.00 -1.96
N PRO A 17 1.28 -9.81 -1.02
CA PRO A 17 1.78 -11.16 -0.78
C PRO A 17 1.45 -12.10 -1.93
N GLY A 18 2.47 -12.80 -2.41
CA GLY A 18 2.32 -13.90 -3.36
C GLY A 18 3.36 -15.00 -3.12
N LEU A 19 2.96 -16.24 -3.37
CA LEU A 19 3.80 -17.40 -3.05
C LEU A 19 5.10 -17.45 -3.89
N ARG A 20 5.05 -17.00 -5.16
CA ARG A 20 6.22 -16.93 -6.06
C ARG A 20 6.87 -15.56 -6.04
N ILE A 21 6.05 -14.52 -6.08
CA ILE A 21 6.47 -13.13 -6.16
C ILE A 21 5.62 -12.39 -5.13
N THR A 22 6.28 -11.71 -4.20
CA THR A 22 5.64 -10.75 -3.28
C THR A 22 6.15 -9.37 -3.63
N GLY A 23 5.26 -8.47 -4.04
CA GLY A 23 5.59 -7.08 -4.33
C GLY A 23 5.80 -6.29 -3.03
N PHE A 24 6.72 -5.33 -3.05
CA PHE A 24 6.85 -4.35 -1.97
C PHE A 24 6.99 -2.93 -2.54
N GLY A 25 6.49 -1.95 -1.80
CA GLY A 25 6.61 -0.53 -2.12
C GLY A 25 6.75 0.29 -0.85
N VAL A 26 7.71 1.21 -0.81
CA VAL A 26 7.98 2.09 0.32
C VAL A 26 7.72 3.53 -0.09
N ILE A 27 6.93 4.24 0.72
CA ILE A 27 6.63 5.66 0.53
C ILE A 27 6.80 6.42 1.84
N ASP A 28 7.15 7.70 1.74
CA ASP A 28 7.13 8.64 2.85
C ASP A 28 5.89 9.52 2.75
N LYS A 29 5.14 9.63 3.86
CA LYS A 29 3.99 10.54 4.00
C LYS A 29 4.39 11.74 4.85
N LEU A 30 4.37 12.93 4.25
CA LEU A 30 4.60 14.20 4.94
C LEU A 30 3.33 15.06 4.85
N GLY A 31 2.48 14.99 5.89
CA GLY A 31 1.14 15.59 5.85
C GLY A 31 0.30 14.96 4.73
N ASN A 32 -0.03 15.73 3.71
CA ASN A 32 -0.78 15.25 2.53
C ASN A 32 0.12 14.92 1.33
N GLN A 33 1.44 15.10 1.44
CA GLN A 33 2.36 14.77 0.36
C GLN A 33 2.86 13.34 0.52
N LEU A 34 2.85 12.59 -0.58
CA LEU A 34 3.45 11.27 -0.67
C LEU A 34 4.72 11.37 -1.51
N ARG A 35 5.77 10.66 -1.11
CA ARG A 35 7.02 10.54 -1.86
C ARG A 35 7.38 9.09 -2.00
N TYR A 36 7.74 8.69 -3.22
CA TYR A 36 8.32 7.39 -3.47
C TYR A 36 9.70 7.26 -2.81
N VAL A 37 9.97 6.12 -2.19
CA VAL A 37 11.29 5.77 -1.64
C VAL A 37 11.90 4.62 -2.43
N ALA A 38 11.19 3.49 -2.51
CA ALA A 38 11.66 2.30 -3.20
C ALA A 38 10.51 1.36 -3.53
N SER A 39 10.73 0.43 -4.45
CA SER A 39 9.81 -0.67 -4.73
C SER A 39 10.57 -1.83 -5.36
N GLY A 40 10.02 -3.02 -5.26
CA GLY A 40 10.64 -4.21 -5.79
C GLY A 40 9.79 -5.45 -5.53
N CYS A 41 10.43 -6.61 -5.61
CA CYS A 41 9.77 -7.88 -5.34
C CYS A 41 10.70 -8.87 -4.63
N ILE A 42 10.13 -9.61 -3.69
CA ILE A 42 10.75 -10.77 -3.07
C ILE A 42 10.33 -11.99 -3.89
N ARG A 43 11.31 -12.67 -4.50
CA ARG A 43 11.07 -13.82 -5.38
C ARG A 43 11.48 -15.11 -4.67
N THR A 44 10.57 -16.07 -4.61
CA THR A 44 10.90 -17.42 -4.15
C THR A 44 11.30 -18.28 -5.34
N ARG A 45 12.34 -19.10 -5.17
CA ARG A 45 12.71 -20.12 -6.16
C ARG A 45 11.77 -21.32 -6.07
N ASP A 46 11.77 -22.16 -7.09
CA ASP A 46 11.09 -23.45 -7.02
C ASP A 46 11.71 -24.31 -5.91
N GLY A 47 10.87 -25.09 -5.24
CA GLY A 47 11.26 -25.86 -4.05
C GLY A 47 10.07 -26.08 -3.11
N GLU A 48 10.35 -26.71 -1.97
CA GLU A 48 9.33 -27.01 -0.98
C GLU A 48 8.77 -25.75 -0.32
N LEU A 49 7.48 -25.81 0.02
CA LEU A 49 6.74 -24.72 0.63
C LEU A 49 7.45 -24.11 1.86
N PRO A 50 7.97 -24.87 2.85
CA PRO A 50 8.61 -24.28 4.02
C PRO A 50 9.80 -23.37 3.68
N GLY A 51 10.65 -23.78 2.72
CA GLY A 51 11.78 -22.97 2.27
C GLY A 51 11.33 -21.68 1.57
N ARG A 52 10.22 -21.74 0.84
CA ARG A 52 9.61 -20.57 0.19
C ARG A 52 9.02 -19.60 1.21
N LEU A 53 8.34 -20.11 2.24
CA LEU A 53 7.84 -19.29 3.35
C LEU A 53 8.99 -18.61 4.12
N LYS A 54 10.08 -19.33 4.39
CA LYS A 54 11.29 -18.75 4.98
C LYS A 54 11.85 -17.62 4.12
N THR A 55 11.94 -17.82 2.80
CA THR A 55 12.42 -16.80 1.87
C THR A 55 11.56 -15.54 1.89
N LEU A 56 10.23 -15.68 1.97
CA LEU A 56 9.33 -14.53 2.10
C LEU A 56 9.52 -13.80 3.43
N LEU A 57 9.59 -14.55 4.54
CA LEU A 57 9.78 -13.99 5.87
C LEU A 57 11.10 -13.23 5.98
N ASP A 58 12.21 -13.84 5.56
CA ASP A 58 13.53 -13.21 5.58
C ASP A 58 13.61 -12.04 4.62
N GLY A 59 13.03 -12.14 3.43
CA GLY A 59 12.99 -11.05 2.46
C GLY A 59 12.23 -9.83 2.99
N VAL A 60 11.13 -10.01 3.71
CA VAL A 60 10.44 -8.90 4.37
C VAL A 60 11.32 -8.27 5.45
N ARG A 61 12.01 -9.07 6.26
CA ARG A 61 12.95 -8.56 7.26
C ARG A 61 14.09 -7.76 6.63
N GLU A 62 14.62 -8.21 5.50
CA GLU A 62 15.65 -7.50 4.74
C GLU A 62 15.14 -6.15 4.23
N VAL A 63 13.93 -6.11 3.66
CA VAL A 63 13.29 -4.85 3.24
C VAL A 63 13.07 -3.91 4.42
N VAL A 64 12.62 -4.43 5.56
CA VAL A 64 12.44 -3.64 6.80
C VAL A 64 13.76 -3.09 7.29
N ALA A 65 14.82 -3.91 7.32
CA ALA A 65 16.14 -3.46 7.74
C ALA A 65 16.73 -2.41 6.78
N ALA A 66 16.50 -2.53 5.48
CA ALA A 66 17.02 -1.62 4.47
C ALA A 66 16.33 -0.25 4.48
N TYR A 67 15.01 -0.22 4.67
CA TYR A 67 14.21 1.01 4.52
C TYR A 67 13.65 1.57 5.82
N THR A 68 13.73 0.82 6.92
CA THR A 68 13.26 1.22 8.27
C THR A 68 11.87 1.87 8.25
N PRO A 69 10.84 1.19 7.72
CA PRO A 69 9.49 1.74 7.72
C PRO A 69 8.94 1.84 9.15
N ASP A 70 8.03 2.77 9.37
CA ASP A 70 7.34 2.92 10.66
C ASP A 70 6.12 2.00 10.76
N GLN A 71 5.48 1.71 9.62
CA GLN A 71 4.22 0.98 9.53
C GLN A 71 4.15 0.14 8.25
N VAL A 72 3.35 -0.92 8.28
CA VAL A 72 3.15 -1.84 7.16
C VAL A 72 1.69 -1.90 6.76
N ALA A 73 1.43 -1.83 5.46
CA ALA A 73 0.13 -2.04 4.85
C ALA A 73 0.15 -3.31 4.01
N VAL A 74 -0.83 -4.19 4.19
CA VAL A 74 -0.92 -5.46 3.46
C VAL A 74 -2.30 -5.60 2.85
N GLU A 75 -2.37 -6.03 1.59
CA GLU A 75 -3.66 -6.34 0.99
C GLU A 75 -4.30 -7.59 1.63
N LYS A 76 -5.62 -7.51 1.85
CA LYS A 76 -6.46 -8.64 2.24
C LYS A 76 -6.76 -9.46 0.99
N VAL A 77 -6.32 -10.70 1.04
CA VAL A 77 -6.63 -11.69 0.02
C VAL A 77 -8.03 -12.26 0.29
N PHE A 78 -8.88 -12.28 -0.74
CA PHE A 78 -10.15 -13.00 -0.69
C PHE A 78 -10.00 -14.43 -1.23
N VAL A 79 -10.82 -15.33 -0.68
CA VAL A 79 -10.89 -16.74 -1.06
C VAL A 79 -11.12 -16.85 -2.57
N ASN A 80 -10.22 -17.52 -3.27
CA ASN A 80 -10.34 -17.73 -4.72
C ASN A 80 -11.17 -18.99 -5.01
N VAL A 81 -11.60 -19.18 -6.26
CA VAL A 81 -12.40 -20.33 -6.72
C VAL A 81 -11.67 -21.66 -6.46
N ASN A 82 -10.34 -21.65 -6.43
CA ASN A 82 -9.51 -22.81 -6.08
C ASN A 82 -9.09 -22.77 -4.60
N PRO A 83 -9.61 -23.68 -3.74
CA PRO A 83 -9.27 -23.73 -2.32
C PRO A 83 -7.80 -24.01 -2.06
N GLN A 84 -7.16 -24.86 -2.85
CA GLN A 84 -5.76 -25.23 -2.65
C GLN A 84 -4.82 -24.04 -2.89
N SER A 85 -5.02 -23.31 -3.99
CA SER A 85 -4.26 -22.08 -4.25
C SER A 85 -4.51 -21.02 -3.19
N THR A 86 -5.75 -20.94 -2.67
CA THR A 86 -6.09 -20.02 -1.58
C THR A 86 -5.37 -20.36 -0.28
N LEU A 87 -5.28 -21.64 0.08
CA LEU A 87 -4.54 -22.07 1.28
C LEU A 87 -3.05 -21.73 1.17
N LEU A 88 -2.43 -22.01 0.02
CA LEU A 88 -1.03 -21.68 -0.23
C LEU A 88 -0.78 -20.16 -0.19
N LEU A 89 -1.69 -19.36 -0.75
CA LEU A 89 -1.62 -17.91 -0.69
C LEU A 89 -1.81 -17.39 0.75
N GLY A 90 -2.71 -17.99 1.52
CA GLY A 90 -2.89 -17.69 2.95
C GLY A 90 -1.63 -17.97 3.76
N GLN A 91 -0.91 -19.06 3.48
CA GLN A 91 0.38 -19.37 4.11
C GLN A 91 1.48 -18.38 3.71
N ALA A 92 1.59 -18.05 2.41
CA ALA A 92 2.53 -17.03 1.93
C ALA A 92 2.28 -15.67 2.61
N ARG A 93 1.03 -15.26 2.66
CA ARG A 93 0.58 -14.06 3.37
C ARG A 93 0.93 -14.11 4.85
N GLY A 94 0.68 -15.24 5.51
CA GLY A 94 1.08 -15.48 6.89
C GLY A 94 2.58 -15.25 7.10
N ALA A 95 3.44 -15.81 6.24
CA ALA A 95 4.88 -15.62 6.32
C ALA A 95 5.30 -14.15 6.12
N VAL A 96 4.68 -13.45 5.17
CA VAL A 96 4.93 -12.02 4.92
C VAL A 96 4.56 -11.17 6.13
N ILE A 97 3.37 -11.39 6.72
CA ILE A 97 2.93 -10.70 7.94
C ILE A 97 3.85 -11.04 9.12
N CYS A 98 4.21 -12.32 9.31
CA CYS A 98 5.16 -12.75 10.33
C CYS A 98 6.52 -12.03 10.20
N GLY A 99 7.02 -11.85 8.97
CA GLY A 99 8.23 -11.08 8.71
C GLY A 99 8.13 -9.65 9.25
N ALA A 100 7.04 -8.95 8.93
CA ALA A 100 6.79 -7.58 9.38
C ALA A 100 6.63 -7.47 10.90
N VAL A 101 5.73 -8.26 11.50
CA VAL A 101 5.46 -8.18 12.95
C VAL A 101 6.63 -8.66 13.80
N SER A 102 7.50 -9.54 13.25
CA SER A 102 8.72 -9.95 13.94
C SER A 102 9.80 -8.86 14.01
N CYS A 103 9.60 -7.75 13.30
CA CYS A 103 10.39 -6.53 13.41
C CYS A 103 9.67 -5.45 14.23
N ASP A 104 8.66 -5.84 15.04
CA ASP A 104 7.85 -4.95 15.89
C ASP A 104 7.08 -3.86 15.12
N LEU A 105 6.80 -4.08 13.82
CA LEU A 105 6.05 -3.14 13.00
C LEU A 105 4.53 -3.34 13.13
N PRO A 106 3.75 -2.25 13.28
CA PRO A 106 2.30 -2.33 13.18
C PRO A 106 1.88 -2.67 11.75
N VAL A 107 1.03 -3.69 11.61
CA VAL A 107 0.51 -4.15 10.33
C VAL A 107 -0.97 -3.81 10.20
N HIS A 108 -1.32 -3.13 9.11
CA HIS A 108 -2.70 -2.77 8.77
C HIS A 108 -3.13 -3.46 7.48
N GLU A 109 -4.38 -3.92 7.46
CA GLU A 109 -4.88 -4.74 6.36
C GLU A 109 -6.00 -4.04 5.58
N TYR A 110 -5.89 -4.02 4.25
CA TYR A 110 -6.83 -3.34 3.35
C TYR A 110 -7.40 -4.26 2.29
N THR A 111 -8.70 -4.16 2.02
CA THR A 111 -9.32 -4.89 0.90
C THR A 111 -8.93 -4.28 -0.46
N ALA A 112 -8.92 -5.10 -1.51
CA ALA A 112 -8.76 -4.63 -2.89
C ALA A 112 -9.66 -3.43 -3.23
N LEU A 113 -10.90 -3.44 -2.72
CA LEU A 113 -11.87 -2.36 -2.93
C LEU A 113 -11.44 -1.07 -2.24
N GLN A 114 -10.95 -1.13 -1.00
CA GLN A 114 -10.40 0.02 -0.28
C GLN A 114 -9.15 0.57 -0.98
N VAL A 115 -8.26 -0.31 -1.44
CA VAL A 115 -7.05 0.08 -2.19
C VAL A 115 -7.44 0.82 -3.47
N LYS A 116 -8.33 0.23 -4.28
CA LYS A 116 -8.83 0.87 -5.50
C LYS A 116 -9.51 2.20 -5.22
N GLN A 117 -10.42 2.27 -4.25
CA GLN A 117 -11.09 3.52 -3.87
C GLN A 117 -10.10 4.60 -3.39
N ALA A 118 -9.10 4.23 -2.61
CA ALA A 118 -8.08 5.17 -2.13
C ALA A 118 -7.20 5.70 -3.26
N VAL A 119 -6.82 4.85 -4.21
CA VAL A 119 -5.91 5.23 -5.29
C VAL A 119 -6.65 5.97 -6.40
N VAL A 120 -7.68 5.36 -7.00
CA VAL A 120 -8.35 5.90 -8.20
C VAL A 120 -9.68 6.63 -7.93
N GLY A 121 -10.20 6.58 -6.70
CA GLY A 121 -11.46 7.21 -6.31
C GLY A 121 -12.71 6.34 -6.45
N TYR A 122 -12.63 5.15 -7.06
CA TYR A 122 -13.76 4.21 -7.18
C TYR A 122 -13.30 2.74 -7.14
N GLY A 123 -14.17 1.84 -6.66
CA GLY A 123 -13.78 0.46 -6.31
C GLY A 123 -13.62 -0.53 -7.48
N LYS A 124 -14.10 -0.21 -8.68
CA LYS A 124 -14.13 -1.12 -9.85
C LYS A 124 -13.06 -0.81 -10.90
N ALA A 125 -12.00 -0.09 -10.56
CA ALA A 125 -10.94 0.21 -11.52
C ALA A 125 -10.17 -1.04 -11.98
N ALA A 126 -9.75 -0.97 -13.24
CA ALA A 126 -8.84 -1.93 -13.85
C ALA A 126 -7.41 -1.78 -13.27
N LYS A 127 -6.60 -2.84 -13.35
CA LYS A 127 -5.24 -2.83 -12.77
C LYS A 127 -4.36 -1.75 -13.40
N GLU A 128 -4.52 -1.51 -14.69
CA GLU A 128 -3.79 -0.51 -15.47
C GLU A 128 -4.12 0.91 -14.99
N GLN A 129 -5.38 1.15 -14.57
CA GLN A 129 -5.78 2.44 -14.02
C GLN A 129 -5.15 2.68 -12.65
N VAL A 130 -5.06 1.64 -11.81
CA VAL A 130 -4.35 1.71 -10.52
C VAL A 130 -2.88 2.01 -10.77
N GLN A 131 -2.22 1.30 -11.68
CA GLN A 131 -0.81 1.54 -12.05
C GLN A 131 -0.55 2.97 -12.51
N HIS A 132 -1.34 3.49 -13.45
CA HIS A 132 -1.22 4.87 -13.93
C HIS A 132 -1.44 5.89 -12.81
N MET A 133 -2.36 5.61 -11.88
CA MET A 133 -2.64 6.51 -10.78
C MET A 133 -1.54 6.46 -9.71
N VAL A 134 -0.98 5.28 -9.41
CA VAL A 134 0.21 5.15 -8.55
C VAL A 134 1.37 5.95 -9.13
N GLN A 135 1.64 5.82 -10.43
CA GLN A 135 2.67 6.59 -11.13
C GLN A 135 2.47 8.11 -10.91
N ARG A 136 1.23 8.59 -11.07
CA ARG A 136 0.90 10.02 -10.89
C ARG A 136 1.00 10.49 -9.44
N LEU A 137 0.44 9.73 -8.49
CA LEU A 137 0.42 10.09 -7.07
C LEU A 137 1.81 10.13 -6.45
N LEU A 138 2.73 9.32 -6.97
CA LEU A 138 4.11 9.23 -6.50
C LEU A 138 5.13 9.91 -7.42
N ALA A 139 4.66 10.57 -8.50
CA ALA A 139 5.48 11.23 -9.50
C ALA A 139 6.64 10.36 -10.03
N LEU A 140 6.35 9.09 -10.36
CA LEU A 140 7.35 8.15 -10.86
C LEU A 140 7.69 8.45 -12.33
N ASP A 141 8.98 8.36 -12.67
CA ASP A 141 9.48 8.61 -14.03
C ASP A 141 8.95 7.62 -15.08
N GLY A 142 8.55 6.41 -14.63
CA GLY A 142 8.04 5.35 -15.48
C GLY A 142 6.92 4.57 -14.81
N CYS A 143 6.21 3.76 -15.61
CA CYS A 143 5.15 2.91 -15.09
C CYS A 143 5.76 1.78 -14.24
N PRO A 144 5.37 1.62 -12.97
CA PRO A 144 5.87 0.53 -12.14
C PRO A 144 5.38 -0.83 -12.66
N SER A 145 6.16 -1.88 -12.41
CA SER A 145 5.71 -3.25 -12.70
C SER A 145 4.41 -3.57 -11.93
N PRO A 146 3.55 -4.48 -12.42
CA PRO A 146 2.27 -4.79 -11.77
C PRO A 146 2.37 -5.10 -10.28
N ASP A 147 3.30 -5.97 -9.86
CA ASP A 147 3.45 -6.36 -8.45
C ASP A 147 3.89 -5.18 -7.56
N ALA A 148 4.81 -4.34 -8.08
CA ALA A 148 5.25 -3.14 -7.39
C ALA A 148 4.13 -2.09 -7.29
N ALA A 149 3.29 -1.98 -8.32
CA ALA A 149 2.18 -1.05 -8.34
C ALA A 149 1.10 -1.43 -7.33
N ASP A 150 0.77 -2.72 -7.23
CA ASP A 150 -0.21 -3.23 -6.27
C ASP A 150 0.29 -2.99 -4.82
N ALA A 151 1.58 -3.24 -4.55
CA ALA A 151 2.18 -2.93 -3.25
C ALA A 151 2.22 -1.44 -2.91
N LEU A 152 2.61 -0.58 -3.86
CA LEU A 152 2.58 0.88 -3.70
C LEU A 152 1.15 1.41 -3.51
N ALA A 153 0.18 0.84 -4.24
CA ALA A 153 -1.22 1.17 -4.07
C ALA A 153 -1.71 0.87 -2.64
N CYS A 154 -1.26 -0.25 -2.06
CA CYS A 154 -1.55 -0.58 -0.66
C CYS A 154 -0.95 0.45 0.32
N ALA A 155 0.31 0.85 0.10
CA ALA A 155 0.96 1.89 0.90
C ALA A 155 0.23 3.24 0.81
N ILE A 156 -0.17 3.66 -0.40
CA ILE A 156 -0.96 4.87 -0.65
C ILE A 156 -2.32 4.79 0.05
N CYS A 157 -2.98 3.63 -0.03
CA CYS A 157 -4.25 3.40 0.65
C CYS A 157 -4.15 3.64 2.14
N HIS A 158 -3.13 3.06 2.78
CA HIS A 158 -2.84 3.29 4.19
C HIS A 158 -2.52 4.75 4.49
N ALA A 159 -1.70 5.39 3.65
CA ALA A 159 -1.36 6.79 3.79
C ALA A 159 -2.59 7.72 3.76
N HIS A 160 -3.62 7.39 2.97
CA HIS A 160 -4.89 8.11 2.93
C HIS A 160 -5.89 7.70 4.03
N GLY A 161 -5.48 6.86 4.99
CA GLY A 161 -6.32 6.40 6.10
C GLY A 161 -7.34 5.34 5.71
N GLY A 162 -7.13 4.65 4.59
CA GLY A 162 -8.07 3.67 4.04
C GLY A 162 -9.35 4.26 3.47
N GLN A 163 -9.48 5.60 3.47
CA GLN A 163 -10.61 6.32 2.91
C GLN A 163 -10.17 6.99 1.60
N GLY A 164 -11.09 7.07 0.63
CA GLY A 164 -10.85 7.60 -0.72
C GLY A 164 -10.17 8.97 -0.74
N THR A 165 -9.38 9.25 -1.79
CA THR A 165 -8.74 10.55 -2.08
C THR A 165 -9.71 11.71 -2.37
N ALA A 166 -11.01 11.55 -2.11
CA ALA A 166 -12.00 12.60 -2.32
C ALA A 166 -11.62 13.92 -1.60
N GLY A 167 -10.94 13.84 -0.45
CA GLY A 167 -10.42 15.00 0.26
C GLY A 167 -9.14 15.62 -0.32
N ALA A 168 -8.27 14.83 -0.95
CA ALA A 168 -6.95 15.29 -1.42
C ALA A 168 -7.05 16.08 -2.74
N PHE A 169 -7.97 15.73 -3.64
CA PHE A 169 -8.21 16.50 -4.86
C PHE A 169 -9.13 17.73 -4.67
N ALA A 170 -9.83 17.84 -3.55
CA ALA A 170 -10.70 18.98 -3.25
C ALA A 170 -9.94 20.26 -2.82
N GLY A 171 -8.61 20.25 -2.85
CA GLY A 171 -7.75 21.35 -2.37
C GLY A 171 -7.56 22.54 -3.32
N ARG A 172 -8.04 22.52 -4.57
CA ARG A 172 -8.13 23.75 -5.40
C ARG A 172 -9.47 24.44 -5.14
N ARG A 173 -9.67 24.91 -3.91
CA ARG A 173 -10.69 25.95 -3.65
C ARG A 173 -10.25 27.22 -4.36
N ARG A 174 -10.69 27.40 -5.60
CA ARG A 174 -10.77 28.72 -6.23
C ARG A 174 -11.58 29.60 -5.28
N ALA A 175 -10.99 30.72 -4.87
CA ALA A 175 -11.66 31.77 -4.13
C ALA A 175 -12.99 32.10 -4.83
N GLY A 176 -14.11 31.88 -4.14
CA GLY A 176 -15.42 32.21 -4.69
C GLY A 176 -16.54 31.38 -4.10
N ARG A 177 -17.22 31.97 -3.11
CA ARG A 177 -18.61 31.74 -2.70
C ARG A 177 -19.04 30.29 -2.41
N ILE A 178 -19.14 30.00 -1.12
CA ILE A 178 -20.07 29.00 -0.59
C ILE A 178 -21.49 29.52 -0.90
N LEU A 179 -22.21 28.79 -1.74
CA LEU A 179 -23.65 28.89 -1.93
C LEU A 179 -24.27 27.55 -1.54
N VAL A 180 -25.54 27.61 -1.11
CA VAL A 180 -26.48 26.49 -0.82
C VAL A 180 -26.45 26.04 0.65
N ALA A 181 -27.56 25.97 1.39
CA ALA A 181 -28.99 26.29 1.15
C ALA A 181 -29.72 26.46 2.50
N PRO A 182 -30.91 27.08 2.52
CA PRO A 182 -31.64 27.40 3.75
C PRO A 182 -32.29 26.17 4.40
N ASP A 183 -32.48 26.28 5.72
CA ASP A 183 -33.02 25.27 6.61
C ASP A 183 -34.43 24.79 6.21
N PRO A 184 -34.74 23.49 6.41
CA PRO A 184 -36.08 22.97 6.19
C PRO A 184 -37.02 23.51 7.27
N GLY A 185 -38.06 24.22 6.83
CA GLY A 185 -39.23 24.55 7.65
C GLY A 185 -40.15 23.35 7.85
#